data_AF-A0A2P5WEZ6-F1
#
_entry.id   AF-A0A2P5WEZ6-F1
#
_cell.length_a   1.000
_cell.length_b   1.000
_cell.length_c   1.000
_cell.angle_alpha   90.00
_cell.angle_beta   90.00
_cell.angle_gamma   90.00
#
_symmetry.space_group_name_H-M   'P 1'
#
loop_
_entity.id
_entity.type
_entity.pdbx_description
1 polymer ?
#
loop_
_entity_poly.entity_id
_entity_poly.type
_entity_poly.pdbx_seq_one_letter_code
_entity_poly.pdbx_strand_id
1 'polypeptide(L)'
;MSVADVGTGVEEAIVTFEGIAITTPSVAKILQNDDDDAVDPHLEHIKNEAGVDESDDEDGRGSPTDDSGEEESDASESGDKKEISHFGSLSSTFPIENQNNLMTMRTLKNHLDKTKSLKFMNCIVDFHLLLFLTMSYGLGSNVLALAACVSTEIAVPEGYQLLIESMANKS
;
A
#
# COMPACT_ATOMS: atom_id res chain seq x y z
N MET A 1 28.21 13.28 -47.09
CA MET A 1 27.57 12.19 -46.34
C MET A 1 27.20 12.74 -44.98
N SER A 2 25.91 12.96 -44.75
CA SER A 2 25.40 13.52 -43.48
C SER A 2 25.25 12.39 -42.48
N VAL A 3 25.90 12.52 -41.33
CA VAL A 3 25.64 11.65 -40.17
C VAL A 3 24.34 12.12 -39.53
N ALA A 4 23.37 11.24 -39.40
CA ALA A 4 22.17 11.51 -38.62
C ALA A 4 22.52 11.38 -37.14
N ASP A 5 22.27 12.45 -36.39
CA ASP A 5 22.26 12.48 -34.95
C ASP A 5 21.05 11.68 -34.45
N VAL A 6 21.31 10.49 -33.89
CA VAL A 6 20.29 9.70 -33.18
C VAL A 6 20.18 10.30 -31.79
N GLY A 7 19.18 11.17 -31.63
CA GLY A 7 18.77 11.65 -30.32
C GLY A 7 18.32 10.46 -29.47
N THR A 8 19.06 10.19 -28.40
CA THR A 8 18.64 9.26 -27.35
C THR A 8 17.54 9.92 -26.53
N GLY A 9 16.30 9.79 -26.97
CA GLY A 9 15.12 10.09 -26.17
C GLY A 9 14.98 9.06 -25.07
N VAL A 10 15.69 9.25 -23.96
CA VAL A 10 15.34 8.58 -22.70
C VAL A 10 14.17 9.35 -22.12
N GLU A 11 12.97 8.87 -22.38
CA GLU A 11 11.79 9.31 -21.64
C GLU A 11 12.05 8.98 -20.18
N GLU A 12 12.01 10.00 -19.31
CA GLU A 12 12.25 9.83 -17.89
C GLU A 12 11.12 8.94 -17.35
N ALA A 13 11.43 7.67 -17.09
CA ALA A 13 10.48 6.76 -16.47
C ALA A 13 10.26 7.20 -15.02
N ILE A 14 9.19 7.96 -14.79
CA ILE A 14 8.79 8.42 -13.46
C ILE A 14 8.02 7.28 -12.79
N VAL A 15 8.44 6.89 -11.58
CA VAL A 15 7.69 5.93 -10.76
C VAL A 15 6.52 6.66 -10.11
N THR A 16 5.30 6.29 -10.49
CA THR A 16 4.06 6.80 -9.91
C THR A 16 3.37 5.74 -9.05
N PHE A 17 2.64 6.17 -8.02
CA PHE A 17 1.88 5.30 -7.14
C PHE A 17 0.39 5.60 -7.29
N GLU A 18 -0.43 4.56 -7.42
CA GLU A 18 -1.89 4.66 -7.45
C GLU A 18 -2.47 3.92 -6.24
N GLY A 19 -3.26 4.62 -5.42
CA GLY A 19 -3.98 4.02 -4.29
C GLY A 19 -5.33 3.49 -4.76
N ILE A 20 -5.53 2.17 -4.72
CA ILE A 20 -6.77 1.52 -5.15
C ILE A 20 -7.53 1.03 -3.91
N ALA A 21 -8.84 1.33 -3.84
CA ALA A 21 -9.73 0.81 -2.81
C ALA A 21 -10.78 -0.10 -3.44
N ILE A 22 -10.94 -1.31 -2.91
CA ILE A 22 -11.98 -2.27 -3.35
C ILE A 22 -13.30 -1.91 -2.65
N THR A 23 -14.39 -1.86 -3.41
CA THR A 23 -15.71 -1.52 -2.88
C THR A 23 -16.30 -2.65 -2.04
N THR A 24 -17.17 -2.31 -1.08
CA THR A 24 -17.80 -3.31 -0.21
C THR A 24 -18.63 -4.37 -0.96
N PRO A 25 -19.32 -4.07 -2.09
CA PRO A 25 -19.95 -5.11 -2.91
C PRO A 25 -18.94 -6.08 -3.53
N SER A 26 -17.79 -5.59 -4.00
CA SER A 26 -16.73 -6.45 -4.56
C SER A 26 -16.11 -7.35 -3.49
N VAL A 27 -15.86 -6.84 -2.28
CA VAL A 27 -15.41 -7.68 -1.14
C VAL A 27 -16.43 -8.78 -0.82
N ALA A 28 -17.73 -8.49 -0.89
CA ALA A 28 -18.78 -9.47 -0.63
C ALA A 28 -18.83 -10.59 -1.68
N LYS A 29 -18.52 -10.30 -2.95
CA LYS A 29 -18.43 -11.30 -4.03
C LYS A 29 -17.24 -12.25 -3.84
N ILE A 30 -16.06 -11.72 -3.50
CA ILE A 30 -14.85 -12.52 -3.21
C ILE A 30 -15.12 -13.54 -2.10
N LEU A 31 -15.83 -13.13 -1.04
CA LEU A 31 -16.15 -14.02 0.09
C LEU A 31 -17.13 -15.15 -0.26
N GLN A 32 -17.87 -15.03 -1.37
CA GLN A 32 -18.80 -16.07 -1.82
C GLN A 32 -18.10 -17.19 -2.61
N ASN A 33 -16.78 -17.08 -2.88
CA ASN A 33 -16.00 -17.98 -3.74
C ASN A 33 -16.65 -18.19 -5.12
N ASP A 34 -17.34 -17.17 -5.64
CA ASP A 34 -17.96 -17.21 -6.97
C ASP A 34 -16.96 -16.91 -8.09
N ASP A 35 -15.75 -16.46 -7.74
CA ASP A 35 -14.67 -16.13 -8.67
C ASP A 35 -13.80 -17.38 -8.93
N ASP A 36 -13.92 -17.94 -10.14
CA ASP A 36 -12.99 -18.93 -10.71
C ASP A 36 -11.69 -18.23 -11.14
N ASP A 37 -10.54 -18.92 -11.10
CA ASP A 37 -9.22 -18.36 -11.46
C ASP A 37 -9.23 -17.89 -12.93
N ALA A 38 -9.60 -16.64 -13.16
CA ALA A 38 -9.68 -16.07 -14.50
C ALA A 38 -8.29 -16.17 -15.17
N VAL A 39 -8.26 -16.79 -16.36
CA VAL A 39 -7.03 -16.98 -17.15
C VAL A 39 -6.46 -15.64 -17.67
N ASP A 40 -7.29 -14.60 -17.71
CA ASP A 40 -6.91 -13.23 -18.06
C ASP A 40 -6.98 -12.30 -16.82
N PRO A 41 -5.85 -11.71 -16.39
CA PRO A 41 -5.81 -10.77 -15.25
C PRO A 41 -6.68 -9.52 -15.39
N HIS A 42 -7.15 -9.20 -16.61
CA HIS A 42 -7.98 -8.02 -16.88
C HIS A 42 -9.48 -8.30 -16.93
N LEU A 43 -9.93 -9.56 -16.79
CA LEU A 43 -11.34 -9.92 -16.90
C LEU A 43 -11.86 -10.60 -15.64
N GLU A 44 -12.96 -10.10 -15.09
CA GLU A 44 -13.75 -10.77 -14.05
C GLU A 44 -14.69 -11.79 -14.72
N HIS A 45 -14.61 -13.07 -14.36
CA HIS A 45 -15.48 -14.11 -14.92
C HIS A 45 -16.73 -14.28 -14.06
N ILE A 46 -17.84 -13.66 -14.47
CA ILE A 46 -19.13 -13.80 -13.79
C ILE A 46 -19.69 -15.20 -14.05
N LYS A 47 -19.81 -16.03 -13.01
CA LYS A 47 -20.43 -17.35 -13.11
C LYS A 47 -21.93 -17.20 -13.44
N ASN A 48 -22.35 -17.70 -14.59
CA ASN A 48 -23.76 -17.88 -14.91
C ASN A 48 -24.28 -19.14 -14.21
N GLU A 49 -25.43 -19.05 -13.52
CA GLU A 49 -26.15 -20.24 -13.07
C GLU A 49 -26.65 -20.99 -14.31
N ALA A 50 -26.05 -22.13 -14.62
CA ALA A 50 -26.52 -23.02 -15.67
C ALA A 50 -27.79 -23.73 -15.18
N GLY A 51 -28.95 -23.16 -15.50
CA GLY A 51 -30.24 -23.78 -15.24
C GLY A 51 -31.42 -23.04 -15.88
N VAL A 52 -31.96 -23.64 -16.95
CA VAL A 52 -33.27 -23.37 -17.58
C VAL A 52 -33.34 -22.12 -18.49
N ASP A 53 -33.26 -22.32 -19.81
CA ASP A 53 -34.47 -22.35 -20.65
C ASP A 53 -34.17 -22.97 -22.02
N GLU A 54 -34.96 -23.96 -22.40
CA GLU A 54 -35.00 -24.56 -23.73
C GLU A 54 -35.89 -23.64 -24.57
N SER A 55 -35.34 -22.70 -25.34
CA SER A 55 -36.16 -21.88 -26.26
C SER A 55 -35.70 -22.02 -27.69
N ASP A 56 -36.64 -22.54 -28.48
CA ASP A 56 -36.63 -22.87 -29.90
C ASP A 56 -35.94 -21.87 -30.84
N ASP A 57 -35.43 -22.45 -31.93
CA ASP A 57 -34.96 -21.79 -33.14
C ASP A 57 -35.86 -20.64 -33.59
N GLU A 58 -35.33 -19.42 -33.65
CA GLU A 58 -35.96 -18.31 -34.39
C GLU A 58 -35.10 -17.90 -35.58
N ASP A 59 -35.76 -17.98 -36.73
CA ASP A 59 -35.22 -17.87 -38.08
C ASP A 59 -34.50 -16.54 -38.35
N GLY A 60 -33.33 -16.66 -38.99
CA GLY A 60 -32.60 -15.54 -39.55
C GLY A 60 -33.42 -14.80 -40.62
N ARG A 61 -33.87 -13.58 -40.30
CA ARG A 61 -34.48 -12.67 -41.28
C ARG A 61 -34.13 -11.20 -41.01
N GLY A 62 -33.10 -10.72 -41.70
CA GLY A 62 -33.05 -9.41 -42.37
C GLY A 62 -33.10 -8.12 -41.54
N SER A 63 -32.02 -7.33 -41.68
CA SER A 63 -31.84 -5.94 -41.23
C SER A 63 -32.97 -4.96 -41.62
N PRO A 64 -33.05 -3.82 -40.91
CA PRO A 64 -32.73 -2.55 -41.59
C PRO A 64 -31.62 -1.77 -40.86
N THR A 65 -30.65 -1.31 -41.65
CA THR A 65 -29.77 -0.20 -41.30
C THR A 65 -30.62 1.06 -41.07
N ASP A 66 -30.65 1.55 -39.85
CA ASP A 66 -31.08 2.92 -39.55
C ASP A 66 -29.85 3.75 -39.17
N ASP A 67 -29.72 4.85 -39.90
CA ASP A 67 -28.65 5.82 -39.89
C ASP A 67 -29.15 7.01 -39.09
N SER A 68 -28.61 7.21 -37.89
CA SER A 68 -28.78 8.47 -37.17
C SER A 68 -27.80 8.65 -36.03
N GLY A 69 -27.06 9.76 -36.08
CA GLY A 69 -26.82 10.59 -34.90
C GLY A 69 -25.45 10.46 -34.28
N GLU A 70 -24.57 11.39 -34.67
CA GLU A 70 -23.36 11.78 -33.96
C GLU A 70 -23.74 12.35 -32.60
N GLU A 71 -23.27 11.73 -31.52
CA GLU A 71 -23.34 12.29 -30.17
C GLU A 71 -21.99 11.98 -29.49
N GLU A 72 -21.13 12.98 -29.36
CA GLU A 72 -19.91 12.90 -28.56
C GLU A 72 -20.25 12.69 -27.07
N SER A 73 -20.35 11.43 -26.67
CA SER A 73 -20.50 11.04 -25.27
C SER A 73 -19.15 11.16 -24.55
N ASP A 74 -18.80 12.38 -24.15
CA ASP A 74 -17.80 12.60 -23.09
C ASP A 74 -18.46 12.34 -21.73
N ALA A 75 -18.60 11.06 -21.39
CA ALA A 75 -18.96 10.61 -20.06
C ALA A 75 -17.70 10.11 -19.34
N SER A 76 -16.71 10.98 -19.19
CA SER A 76 -15.68 10.80 -18.16
C SER A 76 -16.24 11.20 -16.79
N GLU A 77 -17.28 10.50 -16.32
CA GLU A 77 -17.65 10.53 -14.91
C GLU A 77 -16.75 9.51 -14.21
N SER A 78 -15.52 9.94 -13.88
CA SER A 78 -14.65 9.19 -12.97
C SER A 78 -15.28 9.25 -11.58
N GLY A 79 -16.25 8.39 -11.33
CA GLY A 79 -16.90 8.23 -10.04
C GLY A 79 -15.85 8.08 -8.94
N ASP A 80 -15.86 9.04 -8.02
CA ASP A 80 -15.29 9.00 -6.68
C ASP A 80 -13.99 8.21 -6.50
N LYS A 81 -12.98 8.48 -7.32
CA LYS A 81 -11.62 7.99 -7.05
C LYS A 81 -11.01 8.88 -5.97
N LYS A 82 -11.18 8.48 -4.70
CA LYS A 82 -10.52 9.13 -3.57
C LYS A 82 -9.02 8.83 -3.65
N GLU A 83 -8.26 9.76 -4.20
CA GLU A 83 -6.80 9.72 -4.15
C GLU A 83 -6.34 9.75 -2.69
N ILE A 84 -5.83 8.63 -2.21
CA ILE A 84 -5.24 8.51 -0.88
C ILE A 84 -3.79 8.98 -0.98
N SER A 85 -3.44 10.03 -0.24
CA SER A 85 -2.06 10.53 -0.25
C SER A 85 -1.09 9.45 0.24
N HIS A 86 -0.04 9.19 -0.53
CA HIS A 86 0.88 8.07 -0.30
C HIS A 86 2.01 8.38 0.71
N PHE A 87 2.02 9.58 1.31
CA PHE A 87 3.09 10.06 2.20
C PHE A 87 2.74 9.85 3.68
N GLY A 88 3.60 9.15 4.42
CA GLY A 88 3.50 8.97 5.87
C GLY A 88 4.25 10.05 6.65
N SER A 89 3.75 10.43 7.84
CA SER A 89 4.37 11.45 8.71
C SER A 89 5.55 10.94 9.54
N LEU A 90 5.76 9.62 9.62
CA LEU A 90 6.85 9.00 10.40
C LEU A 90 8.09 8.81 9.53
N SER A 91 9.27 8.89 10.15
CA SER A 91 10.51 8.49 9.49
C SER A 91 10.54 6.98 9.28
N SER A 92 11.28 6.53 8.25
CA SER A 92 11.56 5.12 7.97
C SER A 92 13.07 4.92 7.79
N THR A 93 13.84 5.36 8.79
CA THR A 93 15.30 5.22 8.83
C THR A 93 15.73 3.91 9.49
N PHE A 94 14.89 3.36 10.36
CA PHE A 94 15.07 2.02 10.92
C PHE A 94 14.81 0.96 9.85
N PRO A 95 15.54 -0.17 9.82
CA PRO A 95 15.33 -1.19 8.80
C PRO A 95 13.92 -1.78 8.87
N ILE A 96 13.37 -2.17 7.71
CA ILE A 96 12.00 -2.68 7.55
C ILE A 96 11.96 -4.19 7.81
N GLU A 97 10.95 -4.66 8.54
CA GLU A 97 10.70 -6.08 8.80
C GLU A 97 10.47 -6.92 7.53
N ASN A 98 10.57 -8.24 7.65
CA ASN A 98 10.37 -9.21 6.56
C ASN A 98 11.29 -9.01 5.33
N GLN A 99 12.31 -8.16 5.43
CA GLN A 99 13.44 -8.15 4.52
C GLN A 99 14.43 -9.25 4.93
N ASN A 100 15.39 -9.57 4.05
CA ASN A 100 16.44 -10.57 4.32
C ASN A 100 17.45 -10.13 5.41
N ASN A 101 17.06 -9.19 6.29
CA ASN A 101 17.83 -8.63 7.38
C ASN A 101 17.19 -9.00 8.72
N LEU A 102 17.96 -9.61 9.62
CA LEU A 102 17.50 -9.87 10.98
C LEU A 102 17.62 -8.58 11.81
N MET A 103 16.49 -8.09 12.33
CA MET A 103 16.49 -7.01 13.32
C MET A 103 17.09 -7.52 14.64
N THR A 104 18.20 -6.93 15.07
CA THR A 104 18.88 -7.32 16.32
C THR A 104 19.01 -6.14 17.27
N MET A 105 19.36 -6.41 18.52
CA MET A 105 19.68 -5.34 19.49
C MET A 105 20.86 -4.47 19.03
N ARG A 106 21.78 -5.02 18.21
CA ARG A 106 22.83 -4.24 17.55
C ARG A 106 22.26 -3.22 16.56
N THR A 107 21.20 -3.58 15.84
CA THR A 107 20.49 -2.67 14.93
C THR A 107 19.89 -1.50 15.71
N LEU A 108 19.25 -1.78 16.85
CA LEU A 108 18.75 -0.76 17.77
C LEU A 108 19.87 0.17 18.25
N LYS A 109 20.99 -0.39 18.74
CA LYS A 109 22.14 0.38 19.20
C LYS A 109 22.70 1.30 18.10
N ASN A 110 22.92 0.76 16.91
CA ASN A 110 23.42 1.52 15.78
C ASN A 110 22.47 2.67 15.39
N HIS A 111 21.16 2.47 15.49
CA HIS A 111 20.17 3.52 15.25
C HIS A 111 20.29 4.63 16.30
N LEU A 112 20.27 4.28 17.59
CA LEU A 112 20.42 5.25 18.68
C LEU A 112 21.76 6.00 18.61
N ASP A 113 22.85 5.33 18.25
CA ASP A 113 24.16 5.94 18.09
C ASP A 113 24.22 6.96 16.94
N LYS A 114 23.49 6.70 15.84
CA LYS A 114 23.36 7.62 14.70
C LYS A 114 22.52 8.85 15.08
N THR A 115 21.49 8.66 15.90
CA THR A 115 20.56 9.73 16.28
C THR A 115 20.87 10.36 17.64
N LYS A 116 21.99 10.01 18.28
CA LYS A 116 22.36 10.48 19.63
C LYS A 116 22.47 12.00 19.81
N SER A 117 22.62 12.74 18.71
CA SER A 117 22.65 14.21 18.72
C SER A 117 21.24 14.83 18.77
N LEU A 118 20.21 14.04 18.47
CA LEU A 118 18.82 14.44 18.52
C LEU A 118 18.24 14.22 19.93
N LYS A 119 17.12 14.89 20.23
CA LYS A 119 16.32 14.56 21.41
C LYS A 119 15.82 13.13 21.26
N PHE A 120 15.77 12.37 22.36
CA PHE A 120 15.33 10.97 22.37
C PHE A 120 13.99 10.76 21.64
N MET A 121 13.04 11.69 21.81
CA MET A 121 11.77 11.70 21.09
C MET A 121 11.96 11.57 19.57
N ASN A 122 12.86 12.36 18.97
CA ASN A 122 13.13 12.33 17.52
C ASN A 122 13.79 11.03 17.07
N CYS A 123 14.49 10.33 17.97
CA CYS A 123 15.09 9.03 17.68
C CYS A 123 14.03 7.93 17.53
N ILE A 124 12.88 8.09 18.20
CA ILE A 124 11.81 7.08 18.24
C ILE A 124 10.62 7.39 17.32
N VAL A 125 10.62 8.52 16.60
CA VAL A 125 9.61 8.86 15.57
C VAL A 125 9.86 8.06 14.29
N ASP A 126 9.83 6.74 14.41
CA ASP A 126 10.04 5.80 13.32
C ASP A 126 9.14 4.58 13.50
N PHE A 127 8.31 4.29 12.49
CA PHE A 127 7.31 3.23 12.58
C PHE A 127 7.95 1.86 12.81
N HIS A 128 9.00 1.53 12.06
CA HIS A 128 9.65 0.23 12.11
C HIS A 128 10.43 0.06 13.41
N LEU A 129 10.97 1.14 13.96
CA LEU A 129 11.52 1.12 15.32
C LEU A 129 10.45 0.84 16.37
N LEU A 130 9.30 1.50 16.33
CA LEU A 130 8.20 1.26 17.28
C LEU A 130 7.67 -0.19 17.18
N LEU A 131 7.58 -0.73 15.96
CA LEU A 131 7.22 -2.13 15.74
C LEU A 131 8.26 -3.08 16.34
N PHE A 132 9.55 -2.82 16.11
CA PHE A 132 10.65 -3.59 16.71
C PHE A 132 10.61 -3.56 18.24
N LEU A 133 10.38 -2.39 18.84
CA LEU A 133 10.24 -2.25 20.29
C LEU A 133 9.04 -3.03 20.83
N THR A 134 7.94 -3.11 20.08
CA THR A 134 6.76 -3.90 20.48
C THR A 134 7.10 -5.39 20.60
N MET A 135 7.91 -5.89 19.68
CA MET A 135 8.35 -7.30 19.68
C MET A 135 9.49 -7.59 20.68
N SER A 136 10.13 -6.55 21.22
CA SER A 136 11.19 -6.69 22.22
C SER A 136 10.65 -6.95 23.63
N TYR A 137 11.31 -7.85 24.37
CA TYR A 137 10.89 -8.24 25.73
C TYR A 137 10.79 -7.02 26.67
N GLY A 138 9.58 -6.74 27.18
CA GLY A 138 9.32 -5.73 28.22
C GLY A 138 8.63 -4.44 27.75
N LEU A 139 8.46 -4.23 26.45
CA LEU A 139 7.82 -3.02 25.91
C LEU A 139 6.46 -3.24 25.23
N GLY A 140 6.05 -4.48 24.96
CA GLY A 140 4.81 -4.75 24.20
C GLY A 140 3.57 -3.98 24.66
N SER A 141 3.30 -3.90 25.96
CA SER A 141 2.18 -3.10 26.51
C SER A 141 2.46 -1.60 26.62
N ASN A 142 3.74 -1.21 26.59
CA ASN A 142 4.21 0.17 26.75
C ASN A 142 4.37 0.92 25.44
N VAL A 143 4.44 0.23 24.30
CA VAL A 143 4.57 0.88 22.99
C VAL A 143 3.36 1.77 22.69
N LEU A 144 2.17 1.46 23.18
CA LEU A 144 1.02 2.35 23.02
C LEU A 144 1.26 3.72 23.68
N ALA A 145 1.90 3.75 24.85
CA ALA A 145 2.28 4.99 25.51
C ALA A 145 3.38 5.74 24.75
N LEU A 146 4.36 5.01 24.19
CA LEU A 146 5.40 5.59 23.32
C LEU A 146 4.79 6.19 22.05
N ALA A 147 3.90 5.47 21.39
CA ALA A 147 3.19 5.94 20.20
C ALA A 147 2.32 7.16 20.51
N ALA A 148 1.68 7.21 21.68
CA ALA A 148 0.97 8.40 22.13
C ALA A 148 1.92 9.59 22.33
N CYS A 149 3.09 9.39 22.94
CA CYS A 149 4.11 10.45 23.07
C CYS A 149 4.58 10.96 21.70
N VAL A 150 4.82 10.05 20.75
CA VAL A 150 5.20 10.41 19.37
C VAL A 150 4.08 11.17 18.67
N SER A 151 2.83 10.71 18.80
CA SER A 151 1.67 11.33 18.14
C SER A 151 1.29 12.69 18.73
N THR A 152 1.60 12.93 20.00
CA THR A 152 1.30 14.19 20.71
C THR A 152 2.52 15.10 20.86
N GLU A 153 3.68 14.69 20.32
CA GLU A 153 4.96 15.37 20.47
C GLU A 153 5.36 15.67 21.94
N ILE A 154 4.95 14.78 22.85
CA ILE A 154 5.27 14.88 24.27
C ILE A 154 6.62 14.21 24.54
N ALA A 155 7.38 14.78 25.48
CA ALA A 155 8.63 14.19 25.94
C ALA A 155 8.42 12.75 26.46
N VAL A 156 9.24 11.83 25.97
CA VAL A 156 9.24 10.43 26.39
C VAL A 156 9.65 10.34 27.87
N PRO A 157 8.89 9.67 28.74
CA PRO A 157 9.28 9.48 30.13
C PRO A 157 10.66 8.82 30.28
N GLU A 158 11.47 9.30 31.23
CA GLU A 158 12.86 8.85 31.43
C GLU A 158 12.99 7.34 31.64
N GLY A 159 12.04 6.70 32.33
CA GLY A 159 12.01 5.26 32.52
C GLY A 159 11.98 4.47 31.21
N TYR A 160 11.28 4.98 30.19
CA TYR A 160 11.28 4.36 28.86
C TYR A 160 12.58 4.59 28.11
N GLN A 161 13.17 5.78 28.24
CA GLN A 161 14.47 6.09 27.62
C GLN A 161 15.53 5.12 28.15
N LEU A 162 15.64 4.99 29.47
CA LEU A 162 16.58 4.08 30.13
C LEU A 162 16.35 2.61 29.75
N LEU A 163 15.10 2.18 29.63
CA LEU A 163 14.79 0.82 29.23
C LEU A 163 15.25 0.54 27.79
N ILE A 164 14.94 1.45 26.86
CA ILE A 164 15.33 1.33 25.45
C ILE A 164 16.85 1.36 25.29
N GLU A 165 17.52 2.31 25.96
CA GLU A 165 18.99 2.38 25.99
C GLU A 165 19.62 1.14 26.64
N SER A 166 19.02 0.61 27.71
CA SER A 166 19.48 -0.62 28.35
C SER A 166 19.38 -1.81 27.38
N MET A 167 18.29 -1.94 26.64
CA MET A 167 18.15 -3.00 25.63
C MET A 167 19.20 -2.89 24.53
N ALA A 168 19.47 -1.67 24.05
CA ALA A 168 20.50 -1.41 23.05
C ALA A 168 21.91 -1.78 23.56
N ASN A 169 22.19 -1.51 24.83
CA ASN A 169 23.50 -1.75 25.45
C ASN A 169 23.72 -3.19 25.94
N LYS A 170 22.70 -4.07 25.87
CA LYS A 170 22.85 -5.51 26.14
C LYS A 170 23.51 -6.29 24.98
N SER A 171 23.78 -5.63 23.85
CA SER A 171 24.39 -6.21 22.64
C SER A 171 25.92 -6.13 22.61
#